data_AF-A0A161M582-F1
#
_entry.id   AF-A0A161M582-F1
#
_cell.length_a   1.000
_cell.length_b   1.000
_cell.length_c   1.000
_cell.angle_alpha   90.00
_cell.angle_beta   90.00
_cell.angle_gamma   90.00
#
_symmetry.space_group_name_H-M   'P 1'
#
loop_
_entity.id
_entity.type
_entity.pdbx_description
1 polymer ?
#
loop_
_entity_poly.entity_id
_entity_poly.type
_entity_poly.pdbx_seq_one_letter_code
_entity_poly.pdbx_strand_id
1 'polypeptide(L)' 'KSVYTRKLQDISWLVNIEMSSDNNRQTFIPKAILQMKLSEDKGASDLTLDLNENQLSKLYNVLEDIQVALDALV' A
#
# COMPACT_ATOMS: atom_id res chain seq x y z
N LYS A 1 15.28 15.56 -17.45
CA LYS A 1 15.61 14.19 -17.00
C LYS A 1 15.14 14.07 -15.56
N SER A 2 14.22 13.14 -15.28
CA SER A 2 13.70 12.92 -13.92
C SER A 2 14.82 12.36 -13.03
N VAL A 3 15.00 12.95 -11.85
CA VAL A 3 16.04 12.59 -10.85
C VAL A 3 15.58 11.44 -9.95
N TYR A 4 14.35 10.94 -10.13
CA TYR A 4 13.79 9.88 -9.30
C TYR A 4 14.32 8.52 -9.75
N THR A 5 15.16 7.95 -8.89
CA THR A 5 15.83 6.65 -9.03
C THR A 5 14.91 5.45 -8.84
N ARG A 6 13.66 5.65 -8.43
CA ARG A 6 12.65 4.61 -8.26
C ARG A 6 11.34 5.03 -8.89
N LYS A 7 10.80 4.20 -9.79
CA LYS A 7 9.51 4.41 -10.43
C LYS A 7 8.58 3.25 -10.13
N LEU A 8 7.37 3.54 -9.67
CA LEU A 8 6.32 2.54 -9.54
C LEU A 8 5.85 2.12 -10.94
N GLN A 9 5.89 0.82 -11.23
CA GLN A 9 5.49 0.25 -12.52
C GLN A 9 4.17 -0.50 -12.44
N ASP A 10 3.91 -1.17 -11.33
CA ASP A 10 2.72 -1.99 -11.15
C ASP A 10 2.32 -2.06 -9.68
N ILE A 11 1.02 -2.24 -9.44
CA ILE A 11 0.44 -2.44 -8.12
C ILE A 11 -0.53 -3.62 -8.20
N SER A 12 -0.22 -4.69 -7.49
CA SER A 12 -1.12 -5.81 -7.22
C SER A 12 -1.60 -5.75 -5.78
N TRP A 13 -2.87 -6.06 -5.53
CA TRP A 13 -3.42 -6.00 -4.18
C TRP A 13 -4.34 -7.18 -3.89
N LEU A 14 -4.40 -7.55 -2.61
CA LEU A 14 -5.29 -8.57 -2.06
C LEU A 14 -5.85 -8.07 -0.73
N VAL A 15 -7.17 -8.15 -0.55
CA VAL A 15 -7.81 -7.94 0.75
C VAL A 15 -8.32 -9.28 1.24
N ASN A 16 -7.89 -9.70 2.43
CA ASN A 16 -8.34 -10.91 3.09
C ASN A 16 -8.90 -10.59 4.49
N ILE A 17 -9.61 -11.56 5.04
CA ILE A 17 -10.09 -11.54 6.42
C ILE A 17 -9.39 -12.67 7.14
N GLU A 18 -8.57 -12.34 8.12
CA GLU A 18 -7.92 -13.31 8.99
C GLU A 18 -8.80 -13.58 10.21
N MET A 19 -8.85 -14.85 10.62
CA MET A 19 -9.61 -15.26 11.78
C MET A 19 -8.64 -15.49 12.93
N SER A 20 -8.72 -14.65 13.96
CA SER A 20 -7.99 -14.84 15.21
C SER A 20 -8.94 -15.39 16.26
N SER A 21 -8.56 -16.50 16.90
CA SER A 21 -9.27 -17.03 18.05
C SER A 21 -8.44 -16.81 19.31
N ASP A 22 -8.97 -16.04 20.26
CA ASP A 22 -8.39 -15.93 21.60
C ASP A 22 -9.51 -16.07 22.64
N ASN A 23 -9.29 -16.88 23.68
CA ASN A 23 -10.24 -17.15 24.76
C ASN A 23 -11.70 -17.38 24.31
N ASN A 24 -11.95 -18.32 23.37
CA ASN A 24 -13.27 -18.64 22.81
C ASN A 24 -14.00 -17.49 22.08
N ARG A 25 -13.33 -16.36 21.80
CA ARG A 25 -13.87 -15.29 20.96
C ARG A 25 -13.19 -15.33 19.60
N GLN A 26 -14.00 -15.46 18.55
CA GLN A 26 -13.55 -15.35 17.18
C GLN A 26 -13.57 -13.88 16.79
N THR A 27 -12.44 -13.37 16.32
CA THR A 27 -12.30 -12.01 15.81
C THR A 27 -11.86 -12.08 14.35
N PHE A 28 -12.57 -11.36 13.50
CA PHE A 28 -12.26 -11.21 12.09
C PHE A 28 -11.44 -9.94 11.91
N ILE A 29 -10.21 -10.10 11.44
CA ILE A 29 -9.25 -9.00 11.27
C ILE A 29 -9.06 -8.80 9.76
N PRO A 30 -9.56 -7.68 9.20
CA PRO A 30 -9.31 -7.36 7.80
C PRO A 30 -7.83 -7.01 7.61
N LYS A 31 -7.27 -7.55 6.55
CA LYS A 31 -5.86 -7.46 6.18
C LYS A 31 -5.76 -7.13 4.69
N ALA A 32 -4.82 -6.28 4.33
CA ALA A 32 -4.56 -5.89 2.96
C ALA A 32 -3.09 -6.11 2.64
N ILE A 33 -2.83 -6.88 1.58
CA ILE A 33 -1.51 -7.09 1.03
C ILE A 33 -1.40 -6.26 -0.24
N LEU A 34 -0.46 -5.33 -0.28
CA LEU A 34 -0.13 -4.55 -1.48
C LEU A 34 1.27 -4.95 -1.94
N GLN A 35 1.39 -5.39 -3.19
CA GLN A 35 2.65 -5.66 -3.85
C GLN A 35 2.88 -4.60 -4.92
N MET A 36 4.00 -3.90 -4.83
CA MET A 36 4.39 -2.84 -5.74
C MET A 36 5.66 -3.25 -6.49
N LYS A 37 5.61 -3.18 -7.81
CA LYS A 37 6.80 -3.38 -8.64
C LYS A 37 7.48 -2.03 -8.89
N LEU A 38 8.73 -1.93 -8.50
CA LEU A 38 9.54 -0.73 -8.62
C LEU A 38 10.61 -0.95 -9.70
N SER A 39 10.76 0.01 -10.61
CA SER A 39 11.90 0.11 -11.50
C SER A 39 12.96 0.98 -10.87
N GLU A 40 14.16 0.45 -10.74
CA GLU A 40 15.34 1.16 -10.27
C GLU A 40 16.45 1.12 -11.34
N ASP A 41 17.46 1.97 -11.18
CA ASP A 41 18.60 2.06 -12.12
C ASP A 41 19.35 0.71 -12.27
N LYS A 42 19.30 -0.15 -11.26
CA LYS A 42 20.00 -1.45 -11.22
C LYS A 42 19.09 -2.65 -11.52
N GLY A 43 17.81 -2.44 -11.81
CA GLY A 43 16.84 -3.50 -12.06
C GLY A 43 15.49 -3.26 -11.42
N ALA A 44 14.56 -4.17 -11.65
CA ALA A 44 13.25 -4.15 -11.00
C ALA A 44 13.32 -4.83 -9.61
N SER A 45 12.56 -4.30 -8.65
CA SER A 45 12.41 -4.85 -7.31
C SER A 45 10.96 -4.83 -6.88
N ASP A 46 10.56 -5.79 -6.05
CA ASP A 46 9.20 -5.83 -5.49
C ASP A 46 9.20 -5.35 -4.04
N LEU A 47 8.19 -4.55 -3.69
CA LEU A 47 7.91 -4.10 -2.33
C LEU A 47 6.53 -4.63 -1.91
N THR A 48 6.49 -5.47 -0.89
CA THR A 48 5.24 -5.99 -0.33
C THR A 48 4.94 -5.34 1.02
N LEU A 49 3.72 -4.82 1.16
CA LEU A 49 3.19 -4.26 2.39
C LEU A 49 2.06 -5.14 2.91
N ASP A 50 2.12 -5.51 4.18
CA ASP A 50 1.03 -6.14 4.92
C ASP A 50 0.44 -5.08 5.86
N LEU A 51 -0.79 -4.68 5.58
CA LEU A 51 -1.47 -3.56 6.22
C LEU A 51 -2.72 -4.05 6.95
N ASN A 52 -2.89 -3.62 8.20
CA ASN A 52 -4.19 -3.65 8.86
C ASN A 52 -5.06 -2.46 8.39
N GLU A 53 -6.33 -2.46 8.80
CA GLU A 53 -7.30 -1.41 8.48
C GLU A 53 -6.77 0.01 8.77
N ASN A 54 -6.22 0.23 9.97
CA ASN A 54 -5.72 1.54 10.38
C ASN A 54 -4.55 2.01 9.49
N GLN A 55 -3.67 1.09 9.08
CA GLN A 55 -2.54 1.42 8.21
C GLN A 55 -3.00 1.66 6.77
N LEU A 56 -3.97 0.89 6.27
CA LEU A 56 -4.54 1.07 4.94
C LEU A 56 -5.26 2.42 4.83
N SER A 57 -6.08 2.78 5.82
CA SER A 57 -6.78 4.07 5.86
C SER A 57 -5.79 5.24 5.92
N LYS A 58 -4.69 5.11 6.66
CA LYS A 58 -3.62 6.12 6.68
C LYS A 58 -2.92 6.26 5.33
N LEU A 59 -2.62 5.14 4.68
CA LEU A 59 -2.01 5.15 3.33
C LEU A 59 -2.93 5.87 2.33
N TYR A 60 -4.23 5.56 2.35
CA TYR A 60 -5.23 6.22 1.51
C TYR A 60 -5.22 7.75 1.73
N ASN A 61 -5.31 8.20 2.98
CA ASN A 61 -5.34 9.63 3.29
C ASN A 61 -4.08 10.35 2.81
N VAL A 62 -2.90 9.73 2.95
CA VAL A 62 -1.65 10.32 2.44
C VAL A 62 -1.65 10.45 0.92
N LEU A 63 -2.18 9.47 0.21
CA LEU A 63 -2.30 9.54 -1.26
C LEU A 63 -3.29 10.61 -1.69
N GLU A 64 -4.40 10.76 -0.98
CA GLU A 64 -5.39 11.82 -1.21
C GLU A 64 -4.79 13.22 -0.98
N ASP A 65 -4.04 13.42 0.10
CA ASP A 65 -3.37 14.70 0.39
C ASP A 65 -2.38 15.06 -0.73
N ILE A 66 -1.63 14.07 -1.26
CA ILE A 66 -0.73 14.26 -2.39
C ILE A 66 -1.52 14.63 -3.66
N GLN A 67 -2.64 13.96 -3.93
CA GLN A 67 -3.50 14.23 -5.08
C GLN A 67 -4.04 15.66 -5.04
N VAL A 68 -4.58 16.09 -3.89
CA VAL A 68 -5.07 17.46 -3.68
C VAL A 68 -3.96 18.49 -3.91
N ALA A 69 -2.75 18.22 -3.41
CA ALA A 69 -1.61 19.10 -3.60
C ALA A 69 -1.18 19.20 -5.07
N LEU A 70 -1.28 18.11 -5.85
CA LEU A 70 -1.00 18.11 -7.28
C LEU A 70 -2.08 18.86 -8.07
N ASP A 71 -3.35 18.67 -7.73
CA ASP A 71 -4.46 19.35 -8.40
C ASP A 71 -4.42 20.86 -8.19
N ALA A 72 -3.92 21.33 -7.04
CA ALA A 72 -3.71 22.75 -6.77
C ALA A 72 -2.59 23.39 -7.60
N LEU A 73 -1.74 22.60 -8.25
CA LEU A 73 -0.66 23.08 -9.12
C LEU A 73 -1.07 23.21 -10.60
N VAL A 74 -2.27 22.73 -10.96
CA VAL A 74 -2.86 22.76 -12.30
C VAL A 74 -3.87 23.89 -12.40
#